data_AF-S4PMT9-F1
#
_entry.id   AF-S4PMT9-F1
#
_cell.length_a   1.000
_cell.length_b   1.000
_cell.length_c   1.000
_cell.angle_alpha   90.00
_cell.angle_beta   90.00
_cell.angle_gamma   90.00
#
_symmetry.space_group_name_H-M   'P 1'
#
loop_
_entity.id
_entity.type
_entity.pdbx_description
1 polymer ?
#
loop_
_entity_poly.entity_id
_entity_poly.type
_entity_poly.pdbx_seq_one_letter_code
_entity_poly.pdbx_strand_id
1 'polypeptide(L)' 'WRQKHEEFIQAIRAAKQVQAHLDAGGKLSDLPPPPPSENPDYVQCPHCKRRFNQSAAERHVPKCASFQFNKSKQPPKRR' A
#
# COMPACT_ATOMS: atom_id res chain seq x y z
N TRP A 1 4.13 -9.17 15.80
CA TRP A 1 3.45 -8.34 16.80
C TRP A 1 4.09 -6.97 16.95
N ARG A 2 5.38 -6.86 17.34
CA ARG A 2 6.10 -5.57 17.44
C ARG A 2 5.99 -4.68 16.19
N GLN A 3 6.32 -5.22 15.01
CA GLN A 3 6.24 -4.46 13.75
C GLN A 3 4.83 -3.95 13.42
N LYS A 4 3.80 -4.81 13.52
CA LYS A 4 2.39 -4.41 13.29
C LYS A 4 1.89 -3.41 14.35
N HIS A 5 2.39 -3.52 15.59
CA HIS A 5 2.08 -2.57 16.65
C HIS A 5 2.73 -1.21 16.41
N GLU A 6 4.00 -1.18 16.02
CA GLU A 6 4.72 0.05 15.67
C GLU A 6 4.05 0.75 14.49
N GLU A 7 3.66 0.00 13.46
CA GLU A 7 2.94 0.54 12.30
C GLU A 7 1.59 1.15 12.72
N PHE A 8 0.85 0.48 13.60
CA PHE A 8 -0.40 1.00 14.15
C PHE A 8 -0.19 2.29 14.97
N ILE A 9 0.83 2.33 15.84
CA ILE A 9 1.18 3.50 16.64
C ILE A 9 1.58 4.67 15.74
N GLN A 10 2.36 4.40 14.68
CA GLN A 10 2.75 5.42 13.69
C GLN A 10 1.54 5.96 12.94
N ALA A 11 0.60 5.10 12.52
CA ALA A 11 -0.64 5.52 11.86
C ALA A 11 -1.50 6.43 12.76
N ILE A 12 -1.63 6.09 14.05
CA ILE A 12 -2.35 6.91 15.04
C ILE A 12 -1.68 8.29 15.20
N ARG A 13 -0.34 8.33 15.30
CA ARG A 13 0.42 9.60 15.45
C ARG A 13 0.26 10.49 14.22
N ALA A 14 0.35 9.92 13.02
CA ALA A 14 0.15 10.66 11.77
C ALA A 14 -1.28 11.22 11.68
N ALA A 15 -2.30 10.44 12.03
CA ALA A 15 -3.68 10.90 12.04
C ALA A 15 -3.90 12.07 13.01
N LYS A 16 -3.29 12.05 14.19
CA LYS A 16 -3.35 13.15 15.16
C LYS A 16 -2.66 14.42 14.65
N GLN A 17 -1.53 14.29 13.95
CA GLN A 17 -0.88 15.44 13.32
C GLN A 17 -1.77 16.07 12.26
N VAL A 18 -2.37 15.26 11.37
CA VAL A 18 -3.33 15.76 10.37
C VAL A 18 -4.49 16.50 11.04
N GLN A 19 -5.08 15.93 12.09
CA GLN A 19 -6.18 16.55 12.81
C GLN A 19 -5.76 17.90 13.43
N ALA A 20 -4.63 17.96 14.12
CA ALA A 20 -4.11 19.19 14.72
C ALA A 20 -3.82 20.28 13.65
N HIS A 21 -3.33 19.88 12.47
CA HIS A 21 -3.11 20.80 11.35
C HIS A 21 -4.42 21.33 10.76
N LEU A 22 -5.47 20.52 10.71
CA LEU A 22 -6.81 20.95 10.31
C LEU A 22 -7.42 21.91 11.34
N ASP A 23 -7.29 21.61 12.63
CA ASP A 23 -7.82 22.44 13.72
C ASP A 23 -7.10 23.81 13.80
N ALA A 24 -5.83 23.87 13.41
CA ALA A 24 -5.06 25.12 13.29
C ALA A 24 -5.41 25.95 12.04
N GLY A 25 -6.40 25.54 11.25
CA GLY A 25 -6.82 26.23 10.02
C GLY A 25 -5.95 25.92 8.79
N GLY A 26 -5.04 24.93 8.90
CA GLY A 26 -4.22 24.44 7.80
C GLY A 26 -5.02 23.59 6.82
N LYS A 27 -4.62 23.60 5.55
CA LYS A 27 -5.23 22.78 4.50
C LYS A 27 -4.54 21.42 4.42
N LEU A 28 -5.32 20.36 4.22
CA LEU A 28 -4.81 18.98 4.08
C LEU A 28 -3.77 18.81 2.94
N SER A 29 -3.75 19.75 1.99
CA SER A 29 -2.82 19.80 0.86
C SER A 29 -1.38 20.17 1.24
N ASP A 30 -1.17 20.78 2.41
CA ASP A 30 0.16 21.22 2.87
C ASP A 30 0.93 20.11 3.60
N LEU A 31 0.23 19.04 4.00
CA LEU A 31 0.86 17.93 4.72
C LEU A 31 1.57 16.97 3.77
N PRO A 32 2.79 16.53 4.12
CA PRO A 32 3.45 15.47 3.38
C PRO A 32 2.59 14.19 3.42
N PRO A 33 2.44 13.48 2.28
CA PRO A 33 1.63 12.28 2.22
C PRO A 33 2.17 11.24 3.21
N PRO A 34 1.30 10.54 3.95
CA PRO A 34 1.72 9.54 4.91
C PRO A 34 2.57 8.47 4.21
N PRO A 35 3.61 7.96 4.89
CA PRO A 35 4.47 6.93 4.30
C PRO A 35 3.62 5.73 3.88
N PRO A 36 3.84 5.17 2.69
CA PRO A 36 3.12 3.99 2.24
C PRO A 36 3.38 2.85 3.24
N SER A 37 2.31 2.32 3.83
CA SER A 37 2.34 1.08 4.61
C SER A 37 2.73 -0.05 3.66
N GLU A 38 4.04 -0.28 3.51
CA GLU A 38 4.59 -1.42 2.82
C GLU A 38 4.35 -2.64 3.69
N ASN A 39 3.18 -3.26 3.52
CA ASN A 39 2.84 -4.49 4.19
C ASN A 39 3.81 -5.59 3.67
N PRO A 40 4.75 -6.09 4.51
CA PRO A 40 5.80 -7.02 4.07
C PRO A 40 5.24 -8.40 3.67
N ASP A 41 3.99 -8.69 4.04
CA ASP A 41 3.29 -9.94 3.71
C ASP A 41 2.83 -10.02 2.23
N TYR A 42 2.96 -8.94 1.45
CA TYR A 42 2.49 -8.90 0.07
C TYR A 42 3.58 -9.27 -0.93
N VAL A 43 3.33 -10.32 -1.70
CA VAL A 43 4.17 -10.81 -2.79
C VAL A 43 3.72 -10.19 -4.10
N GLN A 44 4.67 -9.70 -4.90
CA GLN A 44 4.39 -9.15 -6.23
C GLN A 44 4.38 -10.26 -7.28
N CYS A 45 3.29 -10.37 -8.05
CA CYS A 45 3.21 -11.34 -9.15
C CYS A 45 4.16 -10.94 -10.31
N PRO A 46 5.02 -11.85 -10.81
CA PRO A 46 5.96 -11.54 -11.91
C PRO A 46 5.25 -11.29 -13.25
N HIS A 47 4.02 -11.78 -13.43
CA HIS A 47 3.31 -11.71 -14.71
C HIS A 47 2.39 -10.48 -14.86
N CYS A 48 1.77 -10.00 -13.78
CA CYS A 48 0.86 -8.85 -13.81
C CYS A 48 1.28 -7.69 -12.88
N LYS A 49 2.32 -7.88 -12.05
CA LYS A 49 2.85 -6.93 -11.06
C LYS A 49 1.86 -6.44 -10.01
N ARG A 50 0.69 -7.09 -9.88
CA ARG A 50 -0.23 -6.88 -8.76
C ARG A 50 0.38 -7.47 -7.49
N ARG A 51 0.16 -6.81 -6.35
CA ARG A 51 0.59 -7.24 -5.02
C ARG A 51 -0.53 -8.06 -4.37
N PHE A 52 -0.22 -9.26 -3.86
CA PHE A 52 -1.17 -10.16 -3.18
C PHE A 52 -0.57 -10.68 -1.88
N ASN A 53 -1.39 -11.07 -0.90
CA ASN A 53 -0.88 -11.81 0.26
C ASN A 53 -0.32 -13.18 -0.16
N GLN A 54 0.48 -13.81 0.70
CA GLN A 54 1.18 -15.06 0.37
C GLN A 54 0.25 -16.18 -0.15
N SER A 55 -0.84 -16.48 0.57
CA SER A 55 -1.81 -17.52 0.18
C SER A 55 -2.60 -17.20 -1.09
N ALA A 56 -2.78 -15.92 -1.40
CA ALA A 56 -3.38 -15.47 -2.67
C ALA A 56 -2.35 -15.53 -3.80
N ALA A 57 -1.08 -15.19 -3.54
CA ALA A 57 0.00 -15.26 -4.51
C ALA A 57 0.21 -16.70 -5.01
N GLU A 58 0.23 -17.69 -4.11
CA GLU A 58 0.36 -19.12 -4.46
C GLU A 58 -0.71 -19.60 -5.45
N ARG A 59 -1.97 -19.15 -5.26
CA ARG A 59 -3.08 -19.49 -6.17
C ARG A 59 -3.12 -18.61 -7.41
N HIS A 60 -2.60 -17.39 -7.31
CA HIS A 60 -2.65 -16.38 -8.37
C HIS A 60 -1.56 -16.59 -9.41
N VAL A 61 -0.30 -16.84 -9.01
CA VAL A 61 0.85 -16.98 -9.92
C VAL A 61 0.61 -18.01 -11.03
N PRO A 62 0.22 -19.28 -10.75
CA PRO A 62 0.03 -20.28 -11.80
C PRO A 62 -1.13 -19.93 -12.74
N LYS A 63 -2.22 -19.37 -12.21
CA LYS A 63 -3.36 -18.90 -13.02
C LYS A 63 -2.96 -17.72 -13.89
N CYS A 64 -2.25 -16.75 -13.33
CA CYS A 64 -1.82 -15.53 -14.01
C CYS A 64 -0.79 -15.80 -15.11
N ALA A 65 0.03 -16.85 -14.98
CA ALA A 65 0.92 -17.31 -16.05
C ALA A 65 0.14 -17.72 -17.31
N SER A 66 -1.01 -18.39 -17.14
CA SER A 66 -1.84 -18.87 -18.24
C SER A 66 -2.68 -17.78 -18.92
N PHE A 67 -3.10 -16.74 -18.20
CA PHE A 67 -3.96 -15.70 -18.75
C PHE A 67 -3.15 -14.57 -19.42
N GLN A 68 -3.17 -14.48 -20.75
CA GLN A 68 -2.49 -13.41 -21.50
C GLN A 68 -3.30 -12.09 -21.59
N PHE A 69 -4.63 -12.15 -21.64
CA PHE A 69 -5.49 -11.00 -21.99
C PHE A 69 -5.84 -10.07 -20.82
N ASN A 70 -5.95 -10.59 -19.59
CA ASN A 70 -6.44 -9.82 -18.43
C ASN A 70 -5.32 -9.26 -17.53
N LYS A 71 -4.10 -9.15 -18.06
CA LYS A 71 -2.95 -8.59 -17.33
C LYS A 71 -3.14 -7.08 -17.20
N SER A 72 -3.13 -6.55 -15.97
CA SER A 72 -3.27 -5.10 -15.78
C SER A 72 -2.11 -4.36 -16.43
N LYS A 73 -2.45 -3.34 -17.24
CA LYS A 73 -1.50 -2.29 -17.64
C LYS A 73 -0.98 -1.65 -16.35
N GLN A 74 0.35 -1.51 -16.24
CA GLN A 74 0.94 -0.87 -15.07
C GLN A 74 0.37 0.54 -14.94
N PRO A 75 -0.06 0.99 -13.75
CA PRO A 75 -0.34 2.41 -13.56
C PRO A 75 0.97 3.18 -13.80
N PRO A 76 0.91 4.38 -14.41
CA PRO A 76 2.11 5.15 -14.70
C PRO A 76 2.88 5.41 -13.40
N LYS A 77 4.22 5.20 -13.45
CA LYS A 77 5.11 5.53 -12.33
C LYS A 77 4.95 7.01 -12.03
N ARG A 78 4.40 7.36 -10.86
CA ARG A 78 4.45 8.73 -10.35
C ARG A 78 5.91 9.02 -10.00
N ARG A 79 6.47 9.99 -10.72
CA ARG A 79 7.83 10.52 -10.56
C ARG A 79 7.81 11.69 -9.60
#